data_AF-S9R345-F1
#
_entry.id   AF-S9R345-F1
#
_cell.length_a   1.000
_cell.length_b   1.000
_cell.length_c   1.000
_cell.angle_alpha   90.00
_cell.angle_beta   90.00
_cell.angle_gamma   90.00
#
_symmetry.space_group_name_H-M   'P 1'
#
loop_
_entity.id
_entity.type
_entity.pdbx_description
1 polymer ?
#
loop_
_entity_poly.entity_id
_entity_poly.type
_entity_poly.pdbx_seq_one_letter_code
_entity_poly.pdbx_strand_id
1 'polypeptide(L)'
;MTDNGIDDEIVESLNKVLGIVVNARKAVSTIDKLNLPVELDNSPLSMLDSIGEMIHQYTTKLSIAARPPITKDALEKYSNDMSNMVSPLIATLQIYTVDKYGKIIYDRLKMHVERILLGIECLLRSVSPKPLAHVTEAWKTRGRLVTTGMLWESCEKLQKLGREGALGYVLEEWENFVSMLEDAVSDMEDWKAGESSNWDNFDSEDEDEEEEKENTTSEVRTQEQAESAKQLLRQLNACKILFLSIKKHRLPKTASFHYLDDLYEKMKRTSEAIDEVVGQFQEDFDNTKDELDLFAFCGKELAQTCITEFESDSFTAWYTKWLENWDQSWK
;
A
#
# COMPACT_ATOMS: atom_id res chain seq x y z
N MET A 1 -4.56 46.68 18.75
CA MET A 1 -3.31 46.37 19.47
C MET A 1 -3.43 45.06 20.28
N THR A 2 -4.23 44.08 19.85
CA THR A 2 -4.64 42.93 20.70
C THR A 2 -5.00 41.68 19.88
N ASP A 3 -4.20 41.33 18.87
CA ASP A 3 -4.39 40.08 18.10
C ASP A 3 -3.10 39.25 18.08
N ASN A 4 -1.95 39.93 17.92
CA ASN A 4 -0.63 39.28 17.92
C ASN A 4 -0.35 38.40 19.14
N GLY A 5 -0.82 38.77 20.34
CA GLY A 5 -0.57 38.01 21.58
C GLY A 5 -1.35 36.70 21.65
N ILE A 6 -2.60 36.67 21.14
CA ILE A 6 -3.41 35.45 21.09
C ILE A 6 -2.81 34.47 20.08
N ASP A 7 -2.38 34.98 18.92
CA ASP A 7 -1.68 34.16 17.93
C ASP A 7 -0.37 33.59 18.48
N ASP A 8 0.40 34.37 19.25
CA ASP A 8 1.65 33.90 19.85
C ASP A 8 1.41 32.79 20.88
N GLU A 9 0.36 32.88 21.69
CA GLU A 9 -0.05 31.84 22.64
C GLU A 9 -0.50 30.56 21.91
N ILE A 10 -1.31 30.68 20.84
CA ILE A 10 -1.71 29.55 19.99
C ILE A 10 -0.47 28.85 19.42
N VAL A 11 0.46 29.63 18.87
CA VAL A 11 1.71 29.13 18.28
C VAL A 11 2.56 28.41 19.33
N GLU A 12 2.66 28.94 20.55
CA GLU A 12 3.37 28.27 21.63
C GLU A 12 2.74 26.91 21.97
N SER A 13 1.41 26.84 22.08
CA SER A 13 0.72 25.57 22.36
C SER A 13 0.90 24.55 21.24
N LEU A 14 0.73 24.97 19.98
CA LEU A 14 0.89 24.08 18.83
C LEU A 14 2.34 23.60 18.68
N ASN A 15 3.34 24.43 19.01
CA ASN A 15 4.75 24.02 19.01
C ASN A 15 5.07 22.94 20.05
N LYS A 16 4.42 22.97 21.22
CA LYS A 16 4.58 21.91 22.23
C LYS A 16 4.12 20.55 21.68
N VAL A 17 2.94 20.52 21.07
CA VAL A 17 2.39 19.31 20.44
C VAL A 17 3.25 18.88 19.24
N LEU A 18 3.64 19.83 18.39
CA LEU A 18 4.49 19.56 17.23
C LEU A 18 5.81 18.91 17.65
N GLY A 19 6.43 19.39 18.74
CA GLY A 19 7.66 18.79 19.27
C GLY A 19 7.50 17.32 19.65
N ILE A 20 6.39 16.95 20.30
CA ILE A 20 6.07 15.55 20.64
C ILE A 20 5.97 14.71 19.36
N VAL A 21 5.21 15.17 18.37
CA VAL A 21 4.95 14.45 17.12
C VAL A 21 6.22 14.29 16.29
N VAL A 22 7.02 15.35 16.13
CA VAL A 22 8.28 15.33 15.38
C VAL A 22 9.29 14.40 16.04
N ASN A 23 9.40 14.43 17.38
CA ASN A 23 10.30 13.54 18.12
C ASN A 23 9.86 12.09 17.99
N ALA A 24 8.56 11.80 18.13
CA ALA A 24 8.01 10.47 17.90
C ALA A 24 8.32 9.99 16.48
N ARG A 25 8.08 10.81 15.45
CA ARG A 25 8.34 10.48 14.04
C ARG A 25 9.81 10.15 13.78
N LYS A 26 10.74 10.92 14.35
CA LYS A 26 12.18 10.64 14.28
C LYS A 26 12.55 9.32 14.97
N ALA A 27 11.86 8.98 16.05
CA ALA A 27 12.11 7.76 16.81
C ALA A 27 11.53 6.49 16.15
N VAL A 28 10.51 6.60 15.27
CA VAL A 28 9.87 5.42 14.64
C VAL A 28 10.88 4.51 13.93
N SER A 29 11.91 5.08 13.30
CA SER A 29 12.94 4.29 12.59
C SER A 29 13.88 3.52 13.51
N THR A 30 14.01 3.95 14.76
CA THR A 30 14.97 3.44 15.77
C THR A 30 14.26 2.92 17.01
N ILE A 31 12.98 2.57 16.88
CA ILE A 31 12.13 2.26 18.01
C ILE A 31 12.52 0.92 18.65
N ASP A 32 12.75 0.94 19.95
CA ASP A 32 13.11 -0.27 20.70
C ASP A 32 11.87 -1.14 20.96
N LYS A 33 12.05 -2.45 20.83
CA LYS A 33 11.03 -3.45 21.17
C LYS A 33 10.70 -3.37 22.66
N LEU A 34 9.41 -3.39 22.99
CA LEU A 34 8.93 -3.45 24.37
C LEU A 34 8.45 -4.86 24.70
N ASN A 35 9.18 -5.54 25.58
CA ASN A 35 8.77 -6.84 26.09
C ASN A 35 7.76 -6.65 27.23
N LEU A 36 6.53 -7.09 26.99
CA LEU A 36 5.50 -7.08 28.03
C LEU A 36 5.74 -8.21 29.05
N PRO A 37 5.48 -7.97 30.34
CA PRO A 37 5.63 -8.99 31.38
C PRO A 37 4.57 -10.10 31.29
N VAL A 38 3.48 -9.85 30.57
CA VAL A 38 2.35 -10.78 30.38
C VAL A 38 1.97 -10.76 28.90
N GLU A 39 1.60 -11.93 28.36
CA GLU A 39 1.06 -11.98 27.00
C GLU A 39 -0.29 -11.27 26.93
N LEU A 40 -0.51 -10.54 25.84
CA LEU A 40 -1.80 -9.90 25.59
C LEU A 40 -2.83 -10.94 25.16
N ASP A 41 -4.03 -10.84 25.72
CA ASP A 41 -5.18 -11.68 25.33
C ASP A 41 -5.62 -11.41 23.88
N ASN A 42 -5.37 -10.19 23.38
CA ASN A 42 -5.71 -9.76 22.02
C ASN A 42 -4.47 -9.28 21.26
N SER A 43 -4.53 -9.33 19.93
CA SER A 43 -3.50 -8.74 19.07
C SER A 43 -3.28 -7.26 19.40
N PRO A 44 -2.03 -6.75 19.46
CA PRO A 44 -1.78 -5.32 19.64
C PRO A 44 -2.49 -4.44 18.59
N LEU A 45 -2.75 -4.98 17.40
CA LEU A 45 -3.47 -4.28 16.34
C LEU A 45 -4.92 -3.92 16.74
N SER A 46 -5.53 -4.61 17.70
CA SER A 46 -6.92 -4.35 18.10
C SER A 46 -7.12 -2.95 18.68
N MET A 47 -6.05 -2.29 19.15
CA MET A 47 -6.10 -0.91 19.64
C MET A 47 -6.18 0.12 18.50
N LEU A 48 -5.75 -0.25 17.29
CA LEU A 48 -5.60 0.68 16.18
C LEU A 48 -6.92 1.24 15.66
N ASP A 49 -8.00 0.46 15.75
CA ASP A 49 -9.34 0.91 15.36
C ASP A 49 -9.79 2.11 16.22
N SER A 50 -9.73 1.97 17.54
CA SER A 50 -10.08 3.05 18.47
C SER A 50 -9.11 4.23 18.39
N ILE A 51 -7.80 3.98 18.24
CA ILE A 51 -6.80 5.05 18.08
C ILE A 51 -7.07 5.85 16.80
N GLY A 52 -7.26 5.16 15.67
CA GLY A 52 -7.55 5.80 14.40
C GLY A 52 -8.88 6.56 14.42
N GLU A 53 -9.91 6.05 15.09
CA GLU A 53 -11.18 6.76 15.27
C GLU A 53 -11.00 8.05 16.07
N MET A 54 -10.29 8.00 17.19
CA MET A 54 -10.02 9.18 18.02
C MET A 54 -9.24 10.25 17.24
N ILE A 55 -8.16 9.87 16.54
CA ILE A 55 -7.38 10.81 15.73
C ILE A 55 -8.24 11.39 14.60
N HIS A 56 -9.06 10.59 13.94
CA HIS A 56 -9.99 11.06 12.91
C HIS A 56 -10.98 12.11 13.47
N GLN A 57 -11.58 11.84 14.63
CA GLN A 57 -12.48 12.79 15.31
C GLN A 57 -11.75 14.09 15.70
N TYR A 58 -10.54 14.00 16.26
CA TYR A 58 -9.75 15.18 16.63
C TYR A 58 -9.30 15.99 15.42
N THR A 59 -8.99 15.31 14.31
CA THR A 59 -8.66 15.96 13.03
C THR A 59 -9.78 16.87 12.57
N THR A 60 -11.02 16.38 12.59
CA THR A 60 -12.21 17.16 12.22
C THR A 60 -12.42 18.34 13.17
N LYS A 61 -12.37 18.09 14.47
CA LYS A 61 -12.57 19.12 15.51
C LYS A 61 -11.51 20.22 15.42
N LEU A 62 -10.25 19.86 15.23
CA LEU A 62 -9.13 20.80 15.08
C LEU A 62 -9.25 21.62 13.79
N SER A 63 -9.58 20.97 12.67
CA SER A 63 -9.77 21.63 11.37
C SER A 63 -10.93 22.64 11.40
N ILE A 64 -12.00 22.34 12.14
CA ILE A 64 -13.13 23.26 12.35
C ILE A 64 -12.74 24.40 13.29
N ALA A 65 -12.04 24.12 14.40
CA ALA A 65 -11.62 25.14 15.37
C ALA A 65 -10.67 26.19 14.79
N ALA A 66 -9.96 25.84 13.71
CA ALA A 66 -9.08 26.73 12.95
C ALA A 66 -9.82 27.65 11.96
N ARG A 67 -11.14 27.54 11.81
CA ARG A 67 -11.92 28.45 10.96
C ARG A 67 -12.10 29.80 11.67
N PRO A 68 -12.01 30.94 10.95
CA PRO A 68 -12.29 32.23 11.55
C PRO A 68 -13.74 32.34 12.08
N PRO A 69 -13.96 32.93 13.27
CA PRO A 69 -12.92 33.37 14.22
C PRO A 69 -12.26 32.16 14.91
N ILE A 70 -10.92 32.17 14.96
CA ILE A 70 -10.15 31.08 15.55
C ILE A 70 -10.51 30.94 17.04
N THR A 71 -10.80 29.71 17.47
CA THR A 71 -11.12 29.41 18.86
C THR A 71 -9.90 28.80 19.55
N LYS A 72 -9.09 29.64 20.21
CA LYS A 72 -7.84 29.23 20.90
C LYS A 72 -8.04 28.01 21.79
N ASP A 73 -8.95 28.08 22.76
CA ASP A 73 -9.16 26.98 23.72
C ASP A 73 -9.51 25.65 23.03
N ALA A 74 -10.24 25.71 21.92
CA ALA A 74 -10.57 24.54 21.13
C ALA A 74 -9.35 24.00 20.36
N LEU A 75 -8.53 24.88 19.76
CA LEU A 75 -7.27 24.48 19.12
C LEU A 75 -6.32 23.83 20.12
N GLU A 76 -6.11 24.44 21.28
CA GLU A 76 -5.25 23.90 22.34
C GLU A 76 -5.77 22.55 22.84
N LYS A 77 -7.07 22.46 23.13
CA LYS A 77 -7.69 21.21 23.55
C LYS A 77 -7.50 20.10 22.53
N TYR A 78 -7.89 20.32 21.27
CA TYR A 78 -7.88 19.25 20.27
C TYR A 78 -6.47 18.88 19.79
N SER A 79 -5.53 19.83 19.80
CA SER A 79 -4.12 19.51 19.55
C SER A 79 -3.51 18.67 20.69
N ASN A 80 -3.83 18.97 21.95
CA ASN A 80 -3.42 18.16 23.09
C ASN A 80 -4.07 16.77 23.07
N ASP A 81 -5.38 16.68 22.80
CA ASP A 81 -6.10 15.41 22.67
C ASP A 81 -5.45 14.52 21.59
N MET A 82 -5.04 15.12 20.46
CA MET A 82 -4.31 14.42 19.40
C MET A 82 -2.91 13.98 19.85
N SER A 83 -2.20 14.80 20.62
CA SER A 83 -0.89 14.44 21.19
C SER A 83 -0.96 13.24 22.14
N ASN A 84 -2.07 13.09 22.87
CA ASN A 84 -2.28 11.97 23.78
C ASN A 84 -2.40 10.62 23.04
N MET A 85 -2.74 10.65 21.74
CA MET A 85 -2.81 9.45 20.90
C MET A 85 -1.44 9.01 20.36
N VAL A 86 -0.41 9.87 20.43
CA VAL A 86 0.94 9.53 19.97
C VAL A 86 1.53 8.39 20.81
N SER A 87 1.37 8.42 22.14
CA SER A 87 1.94 7.37 23.00
C SER A 87 1.32 5.99 22.76
N PRO A 88 -0.02 5.82 22.67
CA PRO A 88 -0.64 4.55 22.29
C PRO A 88 -0.21 4.02 20.91
N LEU A 89 -0.05 4.89 19.90
CA LEU A 89 0.48 4.49 18.58
C LEU A 89 1.87 3.91 18.69
N ILE A 90 2.77 4.63 19.37
CA ILE A 90 4.15 4.23 19.57
C ILE A 90 4.23 2.94 20.38
N ALA A 91 3.47 2.82 21.46
CA ALA A 91 3.42 1.60 22.26
C ALA A 91 2.95 0.39 21.44
N THR A 92 1.95 0.56 20.58
CA THR A 92 1.49 -0.52 19.68
C THR A 92 2.62 -1.02 18.78
N LEU A 93 3.41 -0.10 18.20
CA LEU A 93 4.57 -0.46 17.38
C LEU A 93 5.69 -1.12 18.18
N GLN A 94 5.93 -0.70 19.43
CA GLN A 94 6.95 -1.30 20.29
C GLN A 94 6.61 -2.74 20.69
N ILE A 95 5.33 -3.05 20.89
CA ILE A 95 4.85 -4.37 21.31
C ILE A 95 4.71 -5.31 20.10
N TYR A 96 4.32 -4.79 18.94
CA TYR A 96 4.16 -5.56 17.73
C TYR A 96 5.53 -5.90 17.12
N THR A 97 6.15 -7.00 17.56
CA THR A 97 7.49 -7.38 17.11
C THR A 97 7.47 -8.30 15.89
N VAL A 98 8.47 -8.15 15.01
CA VAL A 98 8.66 -8.99 13.82
C VAL A 98 8.70 -10.49 14.17
N ASP A 99 9.37 -10.84 15.26
CA ASP A 99 9.56 -12.25 15.66
C ASP A 99 8.23 -12.94 16.03
N LYS A 100 7.26 -12.18 16.53
CA LYS A 100 5.96 -12.71 16.98
C LYS A 100 4.88 -12.59 15.92
N TYR A 101 4.92 -11.53 15.10
CA TYR A 101 3.80 -11.16 14.24
C TYR A 101 4.13 -11.04 12.75
N GLY A 102 5.36 -11.37 12.37
CA GLY A 102 5.81 -11.28 10.98
C GLY A 102 6.29 -9.87 10.60
N LYS A 103 7.13 -9.84 9.58
CA LYS A 103 7.79 -8.65 9.06
C LYS A 103 6.83 -7.77 8.28
N ILE A 104 5.92 -8.34 7.49
CA ILE A 104 5.11 -7.56 6.55
C ILE A 104 4.17 -6.63 7.30
N ILE A 105 3.48 -7.17 8.30
CA ILE A 105 2.53 -6.38 9.07
C ILE A 105 3.25 -5.39 9.97
N TYR A 106 4.45 -5.74 10.45
CA TYR A 106 5.30 -4.79 11.16
C TYR A 106 5.68 -3.60 10.27
N ASP A 107 6.19 -3.86 9.07
CA ASP A 107 6.58 -2.82 8.11
C ASP A 107 5.38 -1.95 7.72
N ARG A 108 4.20 -2.58 7.54
CA ARG A 108 2.94 -1.90 7.24
C ARG A 108 2.45 -1.04 8.40
N LEU A 109 2.46 -1.56 9.62
CA LEU A 109 2.11 -0.82 10.84
C LEU A 109 3.03 0.39 11.02
N LYS A 110 4.35 0.17 10.90
CA LYS A 110 5.35 1.23 11.00
C LYS A 110 5.07 2.34 10.00
N MET A 111 4.83 1.99 8.74
CA MET A 111 4.49 2.96 7.70
C MET A 111 3.19 3.72 8.02
N HIS A 112 2.14 3.07 8.53
CA HIS A 112 0.92 3.77 8.92
C HIS A 112 1.13 4.72 10.11
N VAL A 113 1.90 4.31 11.11
CA VAL A 113 2.29 5.18 12.23
C VAL A 113 3.06 6.39 11.74
N GLU A 114 4.03 6.23 10.84
CA GLU A 114 4.78 7.34 10.23
C GLU A 114 3.86 8.30 9.46
N ARG A 115 2.93 7.76 8.66
CA ARG A 115 1.95 8.54 7.89
C ARG A 115 1.00 9.32 8.80
N ILE A 116 0.52 8.72 9.89
CA ILE A 116 -0.31 9.40 10.88
C ILE A 116 0.46 10.54 11.54
N LEU A 117 1.68 10.29 12.03
CA LEU A 117 2.49 11.33 12.67
C LEU A 117 2.83 12.47 11.71
N LEU A 118 3.13 12.15 10.44
CA LEU A 118 3.32 13.16 9.40
C LEU A 118 2.03 13.95 9.13
N GLY A 119 0.89 13.27 9.04
CA GLY A 119 -0.42 13.90 8.83
C GLY A 119 -0.80 14.85 9.98
N ILE A 120 -0.53 14.45 11.22
CA ILE A 120 -0.70 15.27 12.42
C ILE A 120 0.18 16.52 12.33
N GLU A 121 1.48 16.35 12.03
CA GLU A 121 2.41 17.47 11.83
C GLU A 121 1.91 18.45 10.76
N CYS A 122 1.51 17.94 9.59
CA CYS A 122 0.98 18.74 8.49
C CYS A 122 -0.29 19.51 8.89
N LEU A 123 -1.20 18.88 9.62
CA LEU A 123 -2.42 19.52 10.10
C LEU A 123 -2.12 20.62 11.12
N LEU A 124 -1.25 20.37 12.10
CA LEU A 124 -0.85 21.38 13.10
C LEU A 124 -0.27 22.63 12.43
N ARG A 125 0.54 22.44 11.40
CA ARG A 125 1.10 23.55 10.61
C ARG A 125 0.04 24.30 9.80
N SER A 126 -0.95 23.60 9.26
CA SER A 126 -2.00 24.22 8.43
C SER A 126 -3.09 24.94 9.23
N VAL A 127 -3.26 24.61 10.52
CA VAL A 127 -4.20 25.30 11.43
C VAL A 127 -3.58 26.45 12.21
N SER A 128 -2.25 26.58 12.20
CA SER A 128 -1.55 27.63 12.94
C SER A 128 -1.70 29.00 12.26
N PRO A 129 -1.97 30.09 13.01
CA PRO A 129 -2.05 31.44 12.45
C PRO A 129 -0.69 31.98 12.00
N LYS A 130 0.41 31.48 12.57
CA LYS A 130 1.79 31.83 12.19
C LYS A 130 2.63 30.57 11.96
N PRO A 131 3.78 30.67 11.26
CA PRO A 131 4.67 29.54 11.09
C PRO A 131 5.10 28.91 12.43
N LEU A 132 5.03 27.58 12.50
CA LEU A 132 5.53 26.79 13.63
C LEU A 132 7.03 26.49 13.47
N ALA A 133 7.69 26.12 14.56
CA ALA A 133 9.10 25.71 14.59
C ALA A 133 9.38 24.46 13.74
N HIS A 134 10.64 24.02 13.69
CA HIS A 134 11.09 22.87 12.88
C HIS A 134 10.80 23.01 11.37
N VAL A 135 11.05 24.18 10.79
CA VAL A 135 10.81 24.43 9.35
C VAL A 135 11.74 23.56 8.52
N THR A 136 11.18 22.57 7.83
CA THR A 136 11.86 21.88 6.73
C THR A 136 11.33 22.45 5.41
N GLU A 137 12.23 22.84 4.50
CA GLU A 137 11.95 23.39 3.16
C GLU A 137 10.97 22.54 2.32
N ALA A 138 10.79 21.26 2.65
CA ALA A 138 10.01 20.30 1.86
C ALA A 138 8.48 20.49 1.87
N TRP A 139 7.91 21.34 2.74
CA TRP A 139 6.45 21.45 2.85
C TRP A 139 5.99 22.90 2.95
N LYS A 140 5.87 23.56 1.79
CA LYS A 140 4.96 24.70 1.63
C LYS A 140 3.57 24.24 2.05
N THR A 141 2.95 25.01 2.94
CA THR A 141 1.71 24.70 3.64
C THR A 141 0.62 24.23 2.67
N ARG A 142 0.40 22.92 2.57
CA ARG A 142 -0.81 22.38 1.92
C ARG A 142 -2.01 22.94 2.67
N GLY A 143 -3.05 23.34 1.95
CA GLY A 143 -4.23 23.94 2.55
C GLY A 143 -4.85 23.02 3.62
N ARG A 144 -5.44 23.62 4.67
CA ARG A 144 -6.02 22.89 5.81
C ARG A 144 -6.94 21.73 5.40
N LEU A 145 -7.76 21.92 4.37
CA LEU A 145 -8.66 20.87 3.89
C LEU A 145 -7.90 19.66 3.31
N VAL A 146 -6.82 19.92 2.57
CA VAL A 146 -5.96 18.86 2.00
C VAL A 146 -5.29 18.08 3.13
N THR A 147 -4.71 18.77 4.12
CA THR A 147 -4.06 18.08 5.26
C THR A 147 -5.07 17.33 6.13
N THR A 148 -6.31 17.82 6.23
CA THR A 148 -7.41 17.13 6.91
C THR A 148 -7.74 15.82 6.20
N GLY A 149 -7.96 15.86 4.88
CA GLY A 149 -8.28 14.67 4.09
C GLY A 149 -7.17 13.62 4.09
N MET A 150 -5.91 14.05 3.97
CA MET A 150 -4.76 13.14 4.05
C MET A 150 -4.68 12.39 5.39
N LEU A 151 -4.94 13.08 6.50
CA LEU A 151 -4.93 12.46 7.82
C LEU A 151 -6.16 11.57 8.04
N TRP A 152 -7.33 11.92 7.48
CA TRP A 152 -8.50 11.04 7.49
C TRP A 152 -8.22 9.71 6.81
N GLU A 153 -7.74 9.74 5.57
CA GLU A 153 -7.40 8.53 4.81
C GLU A 153 -6.37 7.68 5.55
N SER A 154 -5.37 8.33 6.17
CA SER A 154 -4.37 7.63 7.00
C SER A 154 -5.01 6.96 8.22
N CYS A 155 -5.99 7.60 8.86
CA CYS A 155 -6.74 7.01 9.97
C CYS A 155 -7.59 5.83 9.52
N GLU A 156 -8.28 5.94 8.40
CA GLU A 156 -9.10 4.85 7.85
C GLU A 156 -8.26 3.61 7.54
N LYS A 157 -7.09 3.81 6.93
CA LYS A 157 -6.12 2.73 6.67
C LYS A 157 -5.59 2.10 7.97
N LEU A 158 -5.28 2.90 8.98
CA LEU A 158 -4.86 2.41 10.29
C LEU A 158 -5.96 1.58 10.97
N GLN A 159 -7.20 2.08 10.95
CA GLN A 159 -8.35 1.37 11.51
C GLN A 159 -8.61 0.05 10.77
N LYS A 160 -8.54 0.06 9.44
CA LYS A 160 -8.68 -1.14 8.60
C LYS A 160 -7.68 -2.20 9.01
N LEU A 161 -6.40 -1.85 9.14
CA LEU A 161 -5.36 -2.76 9.65
C LEU A 161 -5.69 -3.31 11.04
N GLY A 162 -6.25 -2.48 11.93
CA GLY A 162 -6.69 -2.90 13.26
C GLY A 162 -7.82 -3.94 13.26
N ARG A 163 -8.80 -3.76 12.36
CA ARG A 163 -9.98 -4.65 12.25
C ARG A 163 -9.68 -5.95 11.51
N GLU A 164 -8.90 -5.85 10.43
CA GLU A 164 -8.67 -6.95 9.50
C GLU A 164 -7.42 -7.77 9.83
N GLY A 165 -6.46 -7.16 10.53
CA GLY A 165 -5.22 -7.79 10.93
C GLY A 165 -4.38 -8.27 9.74
N ALA A 166 -3.49 -9.23 10.02
CA ALA A 166 -2.51 -9.71 9.04
C ALA A 166 -3.16 -10.36 7.81
N LEU A 167 -4.06 -11.31 8.04
CA LEU A 167 -4.69 -12.06 6.96
C LEU A 167 -5.55 -11.15 6.09
N GLY A 168 -6.32 -10.24 6.67
CA GLY A 168 -7.16 -9.35 5.88
C GLY A 168 -6.33 -8.37 5.03
N TYR A 169 -5.22 -7.87 5.57
CA TYR A 169 -4.27 -7.08 4.79
C TYR A 169 -3.67 -7.89 3.62
N VAL A 170 -3.23 -9.13 3.85
CA VAL A 170 -2.69 -9.99 2.78
C VAL A 170 -3.77 -10.29 1.73
N LEU A 171 -5.03 -10.51 2.14
CA LEU A 171 -6.15 -10.74 1.22
C LEU A 171 -6.48 -9.51 0.36
N GLU A 172 -6.44 -8.31 0.94
CA GLU A 172 -6.62 -7.07 0.18
C GLU A 172 -5.55 -6.91 -0.89
N GLU A 173 -4.29 -7.11 -0.51
CA GLU A 173 -3.17 -7.01 -1.45
C GLU A 173 -3.24 -8.12 -2.52
N TRP A 174 -3.69 -9.32 -2.13
CA TRP A 174 -3.97 -10.41 -3.05
C TRP A 174 -5.00 -10.02 -4.10
N GLU A 175 -6.06 -9.33 -3.70
CA GLU A 175 -7.09 -8.83 -4.62
C GLU A 175 -6.52 -7.77 -5.58
N ASN A 176 -5.68 -6.86 -5.08
CA ASN A 176 -5.01 -5.87 -5.91
C ASN A 176 -4.12 -6.53 -6.97
N PHE A 177 -3.34 -7.55 -6.60
CA PHE A 177 -2.49 -8.27 -7.55
C PHE A 177 -3.28 -9.11 -8.56
N VAL A 178 -4.41 -9.69 -8.14
CA VAL A 178 -5.31 -10.36 -9.09
C VAL A 178 -5.84 -9.34 -10.10
N SER A 179 -6.26 -8.15 -9.67
CA SER A 179 -6.71 -7.09 -10.59
C SER A 179 -5.60 -6.69 -11.56
N MET A 180 -4.38 -6.44 -11.07
CA MET A 180 -3.24 -6.09 -11.93
C MET A 180 -2.93 -7.18 -12.96
N LEU A 181 -3.03 -8.46 -12.58
CA LEU A 181 -2.87 -9.57 -13.51
C LEU A 181 -4.02 -9.66 -14.53
N GLU A 182 -5.24 -9.30 -14.16
CA GLU A 182 -6.35 -9.20 -15.10
C GLU A 182 -6.13 -8.09 -16.13
N ASP A 183 -5.65 -6.93 -15.67
CA ASP A 183 -5.28 -5.80 -16.52
C ASP A 183 -4.14 -6.22 -17.48
N ALA A 184 -3.07 -6.82 -16.96
CA ALA A 184 -1.95 -7.31 -17.78
C ALA A 184 -2.36 -8.38 -18.82
N VAL A 185 -3.33 -9.25 -18.49
CA VAL A 185 -3.89 -10.20 -19.47
C VAL A 185 -4.68 -9.46 -20.55
N SER A 186 -5.51 -8.49 -20.17
CA SER A 186 -6.28 -7.68 -21.12
C SER A 186 -5.35 -6.92 -22.06
N ASP A 187 -4.36 -6.23 -21.50
CA ASP A 187 -3.37 -5.44 -22.25
C ASP A 187 -2.61 -6.32 -23.26
N MET A 188 -2.25 -7.54 -22.88
CA MET A 188 -1.61 -8.50 -23.79
C MET A 188 -2.55 -9.08 -24.86
N GLU A 189 -3.86 -9.20 -24.58
CA GLU A 189 -4.85 -9.59 -25.57
C GLU A 189 -5.03 -8.50 -26.64
N ASP A 190 -5.12 -7.24 -26.21
CA ASP A 190 -5.26 -6.06 -27.07
C ASP A 190 -3.99 -5.86 -27.91
N TRP A 191 -2.81 -5.93 -27.29
CA TRP A 191 -1.52 -5.83 -27.97
C TRP A 191 -1.39 -6.88 -29.08
N LYS A 192 -1.82 -8.12 -28.80
CA LYS A 192 -1.79 -9.23 -29.76
C LYS A 192 -2.80 -9.04 -30.89
N ALA A 193 -3.95 -8.40 -30.62
CA ALA A 193 -4.94 -8.07 -31.64
C ALA A 193 -4.45 -6.96 -32.59
N GLY A 194 -3.34 -6.28 -32.25
CA GLY A 194 -2.82 -5.15 -33.00
C GLY A 194 -3.58 -3.86 -32.71
N GLU A 195 -4.27 -3.80 -31.56
CA GLU A 195 -4.80 -2.56 -31.01
C GLU A 195 -3.62 -1.82 -30.36
N SER A 196 -3.28 -0.64 -30.86
CA SER A 196 -2.29 0.21 -30.20
C SER A 196 -2.93 0.71 -28.90
N SER A 197 -2.39 0.29 -27.76
CA SER A 197 -2.77 0.83 -26.46
C SER A 197 -2.52 2.35 -26.52
N ASN A 198 -3.59 3.13 -26.52
CA ASN A 198 -3.59 4.57 -26.81
C ASN A 198 -3.06 5.41 -25.63
N TRP A 199 -1.95 4.97 -25.02
CA TRP A 199 -1.29 5.66 -23.90
C TRP A 199 -0.49 6.89 -24.37
N ASP A 200 -0.10 6.95 -25.64
CA ASP A 200 0.64 8.07 -26.22
C ASP A 200 -0.22 9.32 -26.51
N ASN A 201 -1.54 9.25 -26.34
CA ASN A 201 -2.43 10.40 -26.60
C ASN A 201 -2.74 11.24 -25.34
N PHE A 202 -1.92 11.15 -24.29
CA PHE A 202 -2.10 11.94 -23.06
C PHE A 202 -1.24 13.22 -23.00
N ASP A 203 -0.52 13.59 -24.06
CA ASP A 203 0.33 14.79 -24.07
C ASP A 203 0.14 15.70 -25.29
N SER A 204 -1.11 16.04 -25.60
CA SER A 204 -1.41 17.19 -26.47
C SER A 204 -2.79 17.78 -26.18
N GLU A 205 -2.92 18.49 -25.06
CA GLU A 205 -3.87 19.61 -24.99
C GLU A 205 -3.23 20.82 -25.70
N ASP A 206 -3.36 20.87 -27.02
CA ASP A 206 -3.42 22.14 -27.73
C ASP A 206 -4.46 22.01 -28.86
N GLU A 207 -5.46 22.88 -28.75
CA GLU A 207 -6.58 23.06 -29.68
C GLU A 207 -6.05 23.44 -31.06
N ASP A 208 -6.35 22.65 -32.09
CA ASP A 208 -6.90 23.16 -33.35
C ASP A 208 -7.43 22.01 -34.23
N GLU A 209 -8.70 22.14 -34.61
CA GLU A 209 -9.43 21.24 -35.50
C GLU A 209 -8.89 21.33 -36.94
N GLU A 210 -8.21 20.30 -37.44
CA GLU A 210 -8.33 19.89 -38.85
C GLU A 210 -8.32 18.36 -38.98
N GLU A 211 -9.28 17.88 -39.78
CA GLU A 211 -9.55 16.48 -40.08
C GLU A 211 -8.34 15.77 -40.71
N GLU A 212 -7.59 14.99 -39.94
CA GLU A 212 -6.96 13.78 -40.45
C GLU A 212 -7.49 12.58 -39.65
N LYS A 213 -8.24 11.72 -40.33
CA LYS A 213 -8.43 10.34 -39.88
C LYS A 213 -7.04 9.72 -39.86
N GLU A 214 -6.36 9.81 -38.73
CA GLU A 214 -5.22 8.95 -38.44
C GLU A 214 -5.70 7.53 -38.65
N ASN A 215 -5.17 6.92 -39.71
CA ASN A 215 -5.06 5.48 -39.78
C ASN A 215 -4.42 5.06 -38.47
N THR A 216 -5.22 4.48 -37.57
CA THR A 216 -4.72 3.56 -36.56
C THR A 216 -3.95 2.50 -37.33
N THR A 217 -2.65 2.71 -37.49
CA THR A 217 -1.75 1.74 -38.07
C THR A 217 -1.73 0.60 -37.07
N SER A 218 -2.64 -0.37 -37.21
CA SER A 218 -2.51 -1.66 -36.57
C SER A 218 -1.12 -2.16 -36.93
N GLU A 219 -0.20 -2.14 -35.96
CA GLU A 219 1.11 -2.71 -36.13
C GLU A 219 0.91 -4.19 -36.46
N VAL A 220 1.25 -4.56 -37.71
CA VAL A 220 1.10 -5.93 -38.15
C VAL A 220 2.15 -6.77 -37.43
N ARG A 221 1.72 -7.44 -36.35
CA ARG A 221 2.57 -8.37 -35.59
C ARG A 221 3.07 -9.48 -36.50
N THR A 222 4.35 -9.82 -36.36
CA THR A 222 4.91 -10.99 -37.04
C THR A 222 4.22 -12.27 -36.56
N GLN A 223 4.27 -13.33 -37.37
CA GLN A 223 3.72 -14.63 -36.96
C GLN A 223 4.38 -15.15 -35.68
N GLU A 224 5.69 -14.93 -35.51
CA GLU A 224 6.47 -15.31 -34.34
C GLU A 224 6.02 -14.56 -33.08
N GLN A 225 5.84 -13.24 -33.18
CA GLN A 225 5.29 -12.42 -32.08
C GLN A 225 3.87 -12.88 -31.70
N ALA A 226 3.02 -13.17 -32.68
CA ALA A 226 1.65 -13.61 -32.43
C ALA A 226 1.57 -15.01 -31.79
N GLU A 227 2.51 -15.92 -32.12
CA GLU A 227 2.62 -17.24 -31.51
C GLU A 227 3.16 -17.15 -30.08
N SER A 228 4.21 -16.36 -29.87
CA SER A 228 4.81 -16.13 -28.55
C SER A 228 3.86 -15.40 -27.60
N ALA A 229 3.09 -14.42 -28.09
CA ALA A 229 2.07 -13.74 -27.29
C ALA A 229 0.94 -14.69 -26.86
N LYS A 230 0.54 -15.64 -27.72
CA LYS A 230 -0.41 -16.69 -27.33
C LYS A 230 0.16 -17.59 -26.24
N GLN A 231 1.46 -17.86 -26.27
CA GLN A 231 2.12 -18.65 -25.22
C GLN A 231 2.17 -17.88 -23.91
N LEU A 232 2.60 -16.61 -23.93
CA LEU A 232 2.62 -15.75 -22.75
C LEU A 232 1.22 -15.59 -22.14
N LEU A 233 0.19 -15.33 -22.96
CA LEU A 233 -1.19 -15.27 -22.49
C LEU A 233 -1.67 -16.57 -21.81
N ARG A 234 -1.25 -17.74 -22.29
CA ARG A 234 -1.56 -19.02 -21.61
C ARG A 234 -0.87 -19.11 -20.25
N GLN A 235 0.36 -18.62 -20.14
CA GLN A 235 1.12 -18.60 -18.89
C GLN A 235 0.54 -17.59 -17.89
N LEU A 236 0.19 -16.38 -18.33
CA LEU A 236 -0.51 -15.39 -17.51
C LEU A 236 -1.85 -15.94 -16.99
N ASN A 237 -2.65 -16.58 -17.87
CA ASN A 237 -3.90 -17.22 -17.45
C ASN A 237 -3.70 -18.40 -16.48
N ALA A 238 -2.65 -19.21 -16.67
CA ALA A 238 -2.31 -20.27 -15.73
C ALA A 238 -1.90 -19.70 -14.36
N CYS A 239 -1.17 -18.59 -14.34
CA CYS A 239 -0.82 -17.85 -13.12
C CYS A 239 -2.07 -17.24 -12.47
N LYS A 240 -3.01 -16.67 -13.24
CA LYS A 240 -4.30 -16.19 -12.74
C LYS A 240 -5.07 -17.28 -12.03
N ILE A 241 -5.14 -18.48 -12.61
CA ILE A 241 -5.78 -19.65 -12.00
C ILE A 241 -5.07 -20.04 -10.69
N LEU A 242 -3.73 -19.99 -10.65
CA LEU A 242 -2.97 -20.21 -9.42
C LEU A 242 -3.39 -19.19 -8.36
N PHE A 243 -3.42 -17.91 -8.70
CA PHE A 243 -3.76 -16.85 -7.75
C PHE A 243 -5.15 -17.03 -7.15
N LEU A 244 -6.14 -17.34 -7.99
CA LEU A 244 -7.52 -17.58 -7.55
C LEU A 244 -7.64 -18.84 -6.67
N SER A 245 -6.87 -19.89 -6.98
CA SER A 245 -6.84 -21.13 -6.19
C SER A 245 -6.25 -20.88 -4.80
N ILE A 246 -5.15 -20.12 -4.71
CA ILE A 246 -4.50 -19.80 -3.43
C ILE A 246 -5.43 -19.01 -2.53
N LYS A 247 -6.07 -17.96 -3.08
CA LYS A 247 -7.07 -17.17 -2.33
C LYS A 247 -8.15 -18.06 -1.71
N LYS A 248 -8.62 -19.05 -2.46
CA LYS A 248 -9.73 -19.92 -2.06
C LYS A 248 -9.33 -21.02 -1.07
N HIS A 249 -8.10 -21.55 -1.18
CA HIS A 249 -7.73 -22.81 -0.53
C HIS A 249 -6.49 -22.74 0.37
N ARG A 250 -5.74 -21.63 0.34
CA ARG A 250 -4.43 -21.49 0.96
C ARG A 250 -4.26 -20.20 1.76
N LEU A 251 -5.34 -19.47 2.01
CA LEU A 251 -5.38 -18.34 2.95
C LEU A 251 -6.35 -18.61 4.12
N PRO A 252 -6.08 -19.64 4.98
CA PRO A 252 -6.93 -19.92 6.12
C PRO A 252 -6.78 -18.88 7.22
N LYS A 253 -7.82 -18.69 8.04
CA LYS A 253 -7.78 -17.84 9.26
C LYS A 253 -6.72 -18.26 10.28
N THR A 254 -6.28 -19.50 10.21
CA THR A 254 -5.27 -20.10 11.10
C THR A 254 -3.85 -20.04 10.52
N ALA A 255 -3.65 -19.35 9.39
CA ALA A 255 -2.34 -19.17 8.77
C ALA A 255 -1.33 -18.57 9.77
N SER A 256 -0.12 -19.12 9.79
CA SER A 256 0.97 -18.57 10.59
C SER A 256 1.49 -17.27 9.98
N PHE A 257 2.03 -16.36 10.79
CA PHE A 257 2.62 -15.12 10.29
C PHE A 257 3.81 -15.38 9.35
N HIS A 258 4.61 -16.41 9.63
CA HIS A 258 5.72 -16.81 8.75
C HIS A 258 5.23 -17.21 7.36
N TYR A 259 4.17 -18.03 7.30
CA TYR A 259 3.58 -18.43 6.03
C TYR A 259 2.98 -17.23 5.28
N LEU A 260 2.29 -16.34 5.98
CA LEU A 260 1.74 -15.12 5.36
C LEU A 260 2.85 -14.21 4.83
N ASP A 261 3.98 -14.12 5.54
CA ASP A 261 5.14 -13.36 5.11
C ASP A 261 5.74 -13.92 3.82
N ASP A 262 6.06 -15.22 3.81
CA ASP A 262 6.65 -15.88 2.64
C ASP A 262 5.70 -15.84 1.44
N LEU A 263 4.42 -16.16 1.66
CA LEU A 263 3.42 -16.13 0.60
C LEU A 263 3.27 -14.74 -0.02
N TYR A 264 3.20 -13.67 0.78
CA TYR A 264 3.08 -12.32 0.25
C TYR A 264 4.35 -11.91 -0.52
N GLU A 265 5.54 -12.27 -0.03
CA GLU A 265 6.79 -11.95 -0.73
C GLU A 265 6.83 -12.63 -2.11
N LYS A 266 6.50 -13.93 -2.19
CA LYS A 266 6.44 -14.66 -3.46
C LYS A 266 5.34 -14.12 -4.38
N MET A 267 4.20 -13.75 -3.82
CA MET A 267 3.10 -13.14 -4.57
C MET A 267 3.52 -11.80 -5.18
N LYS A 268 4.08 -10.90 -4.35
CA LYS A 268 4.55 -9.58 -4.79
C LYS A 268 5.58 -9.72 -5.91
N ARG A 269 6.59 -10.58 -5.71
CA ARG A 269 7.63 -10.83 -6.71
C ARG A 269 7.08 -11.43 -8.01
N THR A 270 6.04 -12.25 -7.93
CA THR A 270 5.35 -12.77 -9.12
C THR A 270 4.61 -11.67 -9.86
N SER A 271 3.93 -10.76 -9.15
CA SER A 271 3.26 -9.62 -9.77
C SER A 271 4.25 -8.67 -10.44
N GLU A 272 5.39 -8.36 -9.79
CA GLU A 272 6.45 -7.53 -10.39
C GLU A 272 7.04 -8.20 -11.64
N ALA A 273 7.25 -9.53 -11.63
CA ALA A 273 7.72 -10.26 -12.80
C ALA A 273 6.69 -10.30 -13.94
N ILE A 274 5.39 -10.26 -13.63
CA ILE A 274 4.32 -10.15 -14.63
C ILE A 274 4.36 -8.79 -15.32
N ASP A 275 4.47 -7.72 -14.55
CA ASP A 275 4.56 -6.35 -15.07
C ASP A 275 5.78 -6.19 -15.98
N GLU A 276 6.95 -6.63 -15.52
CA GLU A 276 8.20 -6.58 -16.28
C GLU A 276 8.14 -7.41 -17.56
N VAL A 277 7.66 -8.67 -17.50
CA VAL A 277 7.62 -9.51 -18.69
C VAL A 277 6.62 -9.01 -19.72
N VAL A 278 5.49 -8.43 -19.28
CA VAL A 278 4.51 -7.84 -20.21
C VAL A 278 5.09 -6.57 -20.84
N GLY A 279 5.64 -5.65 -20.05
CA GLY A 279 6.27 -4.43 -20.58
C GLY A 279 7.39 -4.75 -21.57
N GLN A 280 8.34 -5.60 -21.18
CA GLN A 280 9.45 -6.02 -22.03
C GLN A 280 8.97 -6.71 -23.32
N PHE A 281 7.92 -7.53 -23.23
CA PHE A 281 7.36 -8.20 -24.40
C PHE A 281 6.74 -7.25 -25.41
N GLN A 282 6.12 -6.18 -24.93
CA GLN A 282 5.49 -5.19 -25.78
C GLN A 282 6.52 -4.24 -26.41
N GLU A 283 7.55 -3.85 -25.66
CA GLU A 283 8.57 -2.87 -26.09
C GLU A 283 9.70 -3.48 -26.92
N ASP A 284 10.26 -4.62 -26.47
CA ASP A 284 11.45 -5.23 -27.07
C ASP A 284 11.40 -6.76 -26.97
N PHE A 285 10.53 -7.31 -27.83
CA PHE A 285 10.25 -8.74 -27.96
C PHE A 285 11.51 -9.61 -28.06
N ASP A 286 12.54 -9.15 -28.76
CA ASP A 286 13.76 -9.92 -29.04
C ASP A 286 14.60 -10.16 -27.76
N ASN A 287 14.40 -9.34 -26.72
CA ASN A 287 15.16 -9.38 -25.47
C ASN A 287 14.31 -9.78 -24.25
N THR A 288 13.24 -10.56 -24.45
CA THR A 288 12.28 -10.96 -23.38
C THR A 288 12.69 -12.18 -22.55
N LYS A 289 13.79 -12.83 -22.90
CA LYS A 289 14.10 -14.16 -22.39
C LYS A 289 14.32 -14.18 -20.87
N ASP A 290 15.05 -13.20 -20.35
CA ASP A 290 15.42 -13.17 -18.93
C ASP A 290 14.18 -12.89 -18.06
N GLU A 291 13.26 -12.07 -18.55
CA GLU A 291 11.99 -11.72 -17.91
C GLU A 291 11.02 -12.91 -17.94
N LEU A 292 10.97 -13.66 -19.05
CA LEU A 292 10.23 -14.91 -19.16
C LEU A 292 10.75 -15.96 -18.18
N ASP A 293 12.07 -16.14 -18.08
CA ASP A 293 12.70 -17.07 -17.14
C ASP A 293 12.42 -16.66 -15.68
N LEU A 294 12.46 -15.36 -15.38
CA LEU A 294 12.11 -14.82 -14.06
C LEU A 294 10.64 -15.06 -13.73
N PHE A 295 9.71 -14.76 -14.65
CA PHE A 295 8.28 -15.01 -14.46
C PHE A 295 7.99 -16.50 -14.24
N ALA A 296 8.60 -17.37 -15.04
CA ALA A 296 8.51 -18.82 -14.90
C ALA A 296 8.98 -19.27 -13.50
N PHE A 297 10.10 -18.75 -13.03
CA PHE A 297 10.64 -19.04 -11.71
C PHE A 297 9.74 -18.55 -10.57
N CYS A 298 9.25 -17.31 -10.64
CA CYS A 298 8.39 -16.73 -9.62
C CYS A 298 7.07 -17.51 -9.47
N GLY A 299 6.40 -17.85 -10.58
CA GLY A 299 5.18 -18.66 -10.56
C GLY A 299 5.39 -20.04 -9.93
N LYS A 300 6.57 -20.64 -10.15
CA LYS A 300 6.97 -21.90 -9.53
C LYS A 300 7.16 -21.78 -8.02
N GLU A 301 7.92 -20.79 -7.56
CA GLU A 301 8.14 -20.57 -6.11
C GLU A 301 6.81 -20.32 -5.37
N LEU A 302 5.92 -19.53 -5.96
CA LEU A 302 4.61 -19.23 -5.38
C LEU A 302 3.78 -20.51 -5.18
N ALA A 303 3.72 -21.38 -6.20
CA ALA A 303 3.00 -22.65 -6.08
C ALA A 303 3.68 -23.63 -5.10
N GLN A 304 5.01 -23.65 -5.01
CA GLN A 304 5.75 -24.48 -4.05
C GLN A 304 5.49 -24.08 -2.59
N THR A 305 5.33 -22.79 -2.32
CA THR A 305 4.94 -22.26 -1.00
C THR A 305 3.61 -22.85 -0.52
N CYS A 306 2.69 -23.10 -1.45
CA CYS A 306 1.37 -23.68 -1.18
C CYS A 306 1.37 -25.20 -0.95
N ILE A 307 2.50 -25.88 -1.17
CA ILE A 307 2.69 -27.32 -1.01
C ILE A 307 3.42 -27.63 0.30
N THR A 308 4.44 -26.84 0.63
CA THR A 308 5.38 -27.14 1.72
C THR A 308 4.79 -26.90 3.12
N GLU A 309 3.89 -25.92 3.24
CA GLU A 309 3.36 -25.43 4.52
C GLU A 309 2.06 -26.14 4.97
N PHE A 310 1.48 -26.97 4.10
CA PHE A 310 0.22 -27.67 4.39
C PHE A 310 0.43 -29.18 4.45
N GLU A 311 -0.28 -29.83 5.38
CA GLU A 311 -0.40 -31.28 5.35
C GLU A 311 -0.98 -31.74 4.00
N SER A 312 -0.50 -32.87 3.50
CA SER A 312 -0.87 -33.40 2.18
C SER A 312 -2.39 -33.64 2.07
N ASP A 313 -3.08 -32.66 1.50
CA ASP A 313 -4.52 -32.66 1.21
C ASP A 313 -4.81 -32.79 -0.30
N SER A 314 -6.08 -32.85 -0.68
CA SER A 314 -6.50 -32.91 -2.08
C SER A 314 -6.05 -31.68 -2.90
N PHE A 315 -5.87 -30.53 -2.25
CA PHE A 315 -5.39 -29.31 -2.90
C PHE A 315 -3.88 -29.35 -3.13
N THR A 316 -3.11 -30.01 -2.27
CA THR A 316 -1.66 -30.20 -2.43
C THR A 316 -1.38 -30.97 -3.72
N ALA A 317 -2.16 -32.02 -3.98
CA ALA A 317 -2.10 -32.74 -5.25
C ALA A 317 -2.45 -31.85 -6.46
N TRP A 318 -3.37 -30.90 -6.31
CA TRP A 318 -3.69 -29.92 -7.36
C TRP A 318 -2.52 -28.99 -7.64
N TYR A 319 -1.87 -28.42 -6.61
CA TYR A 319 -0.70 -27.55 -6.78
C TYR A 319 0.49 -28.29 -7.39
N THR A 320 0.73 -29.54 -6.99
CA THR A 320 1.77 -30.38 -7.60
C THR A 320 1.51 -30.60 -9.09
N LYS A 321 0.26 -30.93 -9.46
CA LYS A 321 -0.12 -31.08 -10.86
C LYS A 321 -0.05 -29.76 -11.64
N TRP A 322 -0.40 -28.64 -11.00
CA TRP A 322 -0.25 -27.31 -11.59
C TRP A 322 1.22 -27.03 -11.90
N LEU A 323 2.14 -27.33 -10.97
CA LEU A 323 3.58 -27.19 -11.16
C LEU A 323 4.11 -28.07 -12.31
N GLU A 324 3.67 -29.32 -12.40
CA GLU A 324 4.06 -30.21 -13.50
C GLU A 324 3.63 -29.64 -14.86
N ASN A 325 2.40 -29.10 -14.95
CA ASN A 325 1.89 -28.47 -16.16
C ASN A 325 2.61 -27.14 -16.46
N TRP A 326 2.94 -26.36 -15.42
CA TRP A 326 3.70 -25.13 -15.53
C TRP A 326 5.07 -25.40 -16.15
N ASP A 327 5.85 -26.33 -15.58
CA ASP A 327 7.17 -26.72 -16.09
C ASP A 327 7.11 -27.27 -17.53
N GLN A 328 5.99 -27.86 -17.95
CA GLN A 328 5.79 -28.31 -19.34
C GLN A 328 5.47 -27.15 -20.30
N SER A 329 4.86 -26.07 -19.82
CA SER A 329 4.47 -24.91 -20.65
C SER A 329 5.64 -24.03 -21.10
N TRP A 330 6.84 -24.27 -20.53
CA TRP A 330 8.08 -23.54 -20.80
C TRP A 330 9.09 -24.37 -21.61
N LYS A 331 8.73 -25.58 -22.06
CA LYS A 331 9.57 -26.46 -22.90
C LYS A 331 9.19 -26.36 -24.36
#